data_AF-A0A0D9XYP1-F1
#
_entry.id   AF-A0A0D9XYP1-F1
#
_cell.length_a   1.000
_cell.length_b   1.000
_cell.length_c   1.000
_cell.angle_alpha   90.00
_cell.angle_beta   90.00
_cell.angle_gamma   90.00
#
_symmetry.space_group_name_H-M   'P 1'
#
loop_
_entity.id
_entity.type
_entity.pdbx_description
1 polymer ?
#
loop_
_entity_poly.entity_id
_entity_poly.type
_entity_poly.pdbx_seq_one_letter_code
_entity_poly.pdbx_strand_id
1 'polypeptide(L)'
;MVASSFTARRSKPELVTPARAMPRETKPLSDLDDSRNLCFLEPYVEFFSPSSSQIVVCDDRPAPEEKKRDPAAALAEALVHYYPIARRMRELEKGKLVVDCTGEGVLTVRNIPPCINTLSEEFSRAKDDDIMWTTPTESMVCEYFTFSSSNIAALRRLVPAKITNVVTSFELLTVAMWRSRTVALGY
;
A
#
# COMPACT_ATOMS: atom_id res chain seq x y z
N MET A 1 -15.91 12.58 25.28
CA MET A 1 -15.18 11.97 24.14
C MET A 1 -15.60 12.70 22.87
N VAL A 2 -14.70 13.48 22.28
CA VAL A 2 -14.93 14.10 20.97
C VAL A 2 -14.70 13.00 19.93
N ALA A 3 -15.73 12.61 19.20
CA ALA A 3 -15.59 11.69 18.08
C ALA A 3 -14.77 12.41 16.99
N SER A 4 -13.53 11.98 16.75
CA SER A 4 -12.81 12.43 15.56
C SER A 4 -13.37 11.68 14.35
N SER A 5 -13.79 12.42 13.32
CA SER A 5 -14.26 11.84 12.07
C SER A 5 -13.09 11.80 11.09
N PHE A 6 -12.67 10.59 10.69
CA PHE A 6 -11.70 10.42 9.61
C PHE A 6 -12.44 10.47 8.25
N THR A 7 -12.09 11.43 7.40
CA THR A 7 -12.67 11.57 6.06
C THR A 7 -11.55 11.49 5.01
N ALA A 8 -11.53 10.42 4.22
CA ALA A 8 -10.65 10.30 3.06
C ALA A 8 -11.39 10.74 1.78
N ARG A 9 -10.69 11.44 0.87
CA ARG A 9 -11.25 11.88 -0.42
C ARG A 9 -10.43 11.30 -1.55
N ARG A 10 -11.04 10.32 -2.21
CA ARG A 10 -10.47 9.60 -3.33
C ARG A 10 -10.62 10.40 -4.64
N SER A 11 -9.54 10.56 -5.40
CA SER A 11 -9.61 11.09 -6.77
C SER A 11 -10.26 10.10 -7.73
N LYS A 12 -10.56 10.55 -8.95
CA LYS A 12 -10.82 9.62 -10.05
C LYS A 12 -9.57 8.77 -10.29
N PRO A 13 -9.71 7.47 -10.57
CA PRO A 13 -8.59 6.64 -11.00
C PRO A 13 -7.97 7.17 -12.30
N GLU A 14 -6.64 7.25 -12.34
CA GLU A 14 -5.85 7.71 -13.47
C GLU A 14 -4.88 6.61 -13.89
N LEU A 15 -4.81 6.31 -15.19
CA LEU A 15 -3.90 5.32 -15.74
C LEU A 15 -2.54 5.96 -16.02
N VAL A 16 -1.49 5.47 -15.39
CA VAL A 16 -0.11 5.91 -15.62
C VAL A 16 0.59 4.90 -16.51
N THR A 17 0.90 5.31 -17.75
CA THR A 17 1.63 4.49 -18.73
C THR A 17 3.14 4.66 -18.57
N PRO A 18 3.95 3.70 -19.05
CA PRO A 18 5.40 3.88 -19.12
C PRO A 18 5.78 5.15 -19.89
N ALA A 19 6.82 5.86 -19.43
CA ALA A 19 7.28 7.11 -20.04
C ALA A 19 7.84 6.95 -21.47
N ARG A 20 8.17 5.71 -21.87
CA ARG A 20 8.73 5.36 -23.17
C ARG A 20 8.10 4.09 -23.71
N ALA A 21 8.18 3.88 -25.02
CA ALA A 21 7.73 2.66 -25.65
C ALA A 21 8.52 1.45 -25.13
N MET A 22 7.81 0.36 -24.83
CA MET A 22 8.36 -0.88 -24.28
C MET A 22 8.12 -2.07 -25.21
N PRO A 23 8.93 -3.13 -25.12
CA PRO A 23 8.72 -4.36 -25.88
C PRO A 23 7.32 -4.97 -25.70
N ARG A 24 6.72 -5.21 -26.86
CA ARG A 24 5.65 -6.14 -27.27
C ARG A 24 5.89 -7.62 -26.99
N GLU A 25 5.63 -8.18 -25.82
CA GLU A 25 5.86 -9.64 -25.62
C GLU A 25 4.87 -10.32 -24.67
N THR A 26 4.98 -11.63 -24.48
CA THR A 26 4.31 -12.34 -23.38
C THR A 26 5.40 -13.08 -22.62
N LYS A 27 5.48 -12.88 -21.30
CA LYS A 27 6.51 -13.54 -20.47
C LYS A 27 5.88 -14.59 -19.58
N PRO A 28 6.36 -15.84 -19.59
CA PRO A 28 6.01 -16.80 -18.56
C PRO A 28 6.61 -16.37 -17.23
N LEU A 29 5.85 -16.55 -16.15
CA LEU A 29 6.40 -16.46 -14.81
C LEU A 29 7.28 -17.66 -14.50
N SER A 30 8.11 -17.56 -13.46
CA SER A 30 8.88 -18.72 -13.02
C SER A 30 7.99 -19.75 -12.33
N ASP A 31 8.45 -20.99 -12.19
CA ASP A 31 7.66 -22.02 -11.52
C ASP A 31 7.45 -21.73 -10.02
N LEU A 32 8.28 -20.86 -9.41
CA LEU A 32 8.07 -20.36 -8.05
C LEU A 32 6.86 -19.42 -7.99
N ASP A 33 6.73 -18.55 -8.99
CA ASP A 33 5.66 -17.56 -9.07
C ASP A 33 4.28 -18.18 -9.42
N ASP A 34 4.28 -19.36 -10.06
CA ASP A 34 3.07 -20.13 -10.38
C ASP A 34 2.39 -20.75 -9.14
N SER A 35 3.01 -20.63 -7.96
CA SER A 35 2.42 -21.11 -6.73
C SER A 35 1.10 -20.40 -6.44
N ARG A 36 0.00 -21.16 -6.36
CA ARG A 36 -1.32 -20.59 -6.01
C ARG A 36 -1.32 -19.87 -4.67
N ASN A 37 -0.43 -20.26 -3.76
CA ASN A 37 -0.32 -19.61 -2.45
C ASN A 37 0.29 -18.20 -2.56
N LEU A 38 0.92 -17.84 -3.68
CA LEU A 38 1.44 -16.51 -3.99
C LEU A 38 0.49 -15.69 -4.88
N CYS A 39 -0.62 -16.28 -5.33
CA CYS A 39 -1.61 -15.63 -6.19
C CYS A 39 -2.61 -14.79 -5.39
N PHE A 40 -2.12 -13.79 -4.65
CA PHE A 40 -2.95 -12.86 -3.88
C PHE A 40 -2.48 -11.42 -4.09
N LEU A 41 -3.37 -10.46 -3.79
CA LEU A 41 -3.00 -9.06 -3.73
C LEU A 41 -2.41 -8.78 -2.34
N GLU A 42 -1.16 -8.33 -2.28
CA GLU A 42 -0.50 -7.91 -1.04
C GLU A 42 -0.63 -6.38 -0.87
N PRO A 43 -1.50 -5.87 0.03
CA PRO A 43 -1.68 -4.45 0.23
C PRO A 43 -0.69 -3.89 1.27
N TYR A 44 0.06 -2.85 0.91
CA TYR A 44 0.89 -2.06 1.83
C TYR A 44 0.36 -0.62 1.97
N VAL A 45 0.58 -0.03 3.15
CA VAL A 45 0.30 1.39 3.43
C VAL A 45 1.56 2.01 4.02
N GLU A 46 2.12 2.98 3.30
CA GLU A 46 3.30 3.74 3.73
C GLU A 46 2.90 5.17 4.10
N PHE A 47 3.48 5.70 5.18
CA PHE A 47 3.25 7.05 5.68
C PHE A 47 4.51 7.91 5.50
N PHE A 48 4.36 9.09 4.90
CA PHE A 48 5.47 10.02 4.67
C PHE A 48 5.25 11.29 5.48
N SER A 49 6.28 11.74 6.22
CA SER A 49 6.23 13.01 6.96
C SER A 49 6.32 14.21 6.01
N PRO A 50 5.55 15.30 6.23
CA PRO A 50 5.64 16.53 5.42
C PRO A 50 6.99 17.25 5.53
N SER A 51 7.77 16.95 6.57
CA SER A 51 9.03 17.64 6.86
C SER A 51 10.22 16.75 6.53
N SER A 52 11.11 17.26 5.68
CA SER A 52 12.43 16.73 5.33
C SER A 52 13.41 16.69 6.53
N SER A 53 13.00 16.06 7.63
CA SER A 53 13.97 15.63 8.64
C SER A 53 14.60 14.32 8.19
N GLN A 54 15.43 14.46 7.14
CA GLN A 54 16.65 13.70 6.89
C GLN A 54 16.60 12.21 7.27
N ILE A 55 16.35 11.35 6.28
CA ILE A 55 17.09 10.09 6.22
C ILE A 55 18.42 10.45 5.57
N VAL A 56 19.36 10.98 6.37
CA VAL A 56 20.78 11.00 6.01
C VAL A 56 21.25 9.57 6.22
N VAL A 57 21.23 8.77 5.15
CA VAL A 57 22.17 7.65 5.06
C VAL A 57 23.55 8.28 5.00
N CYS A 58 24.46 7.84 5.87
CA CYS A 58 25.81 8.35 6.05
C CYS A 58 26.53 8.64 4.72
N ASP A 59 26.44 9.87 4.24
CA ASP A 59 27.26 10.43 3.15
C ASP A 59 27.22 11.94 3.34
N ASP A 60 28.37 12.55 3.65
CA ASP A 60 28.56 13.98 3.95
C ASP A 60 28.31 14.91 2.74
N ARG A 61 27.56 14.45 1.74
CA ARG A 61 27.18 15.25 0.59
C ARG A 61 25.96 16.11 0.93
N PRO A 62 25.99 17.43 0.64
CA PRO A 62 24.84 18.29 0.84
C PRO A 62 23.65 17.74 0.06
N ALA A 63 22.51 17.61 0.74
CA ALA A 63 21.27 17.13 0.13
C ALA A 63 20.93 18.01 -1.08
N PRO A 64 20.65 17.42 -2.26
CA PRO A 64 20.18 18.19 -3.40
C PRO A 64 18.91 18.96 -3.02
N GLU A 65 18.74 20.19 -3.54
CA GLU A 65 17.47 20.91 -3.38
C GLU A 65 16.30 20.00 -3.78
N GLU A 66 15.39 19.74 -2.84
CA GLU A 66 14.24 18.86 -3.02
C GLU A 66 13.25 19.49 -4.01
N LYS A 67 13.47 19.26 -5.30
CA LYS A 67 12.44 19.49 -6.31
C LYS A 67 11.30 18.51 -6.03
N LYS A 68 10.12 19.02 -5.64
CA LYS A 68 8.89 18.22 -5.56
C LYS A 68 8.66 17.53 -6.90
N ARG A 69 8.99 16.24 -6.99
CA ARG A 69 8.82 15.44 -8.19
C ARG A 69 7.38 14.92 -8.21
N ASP A 70 6.70 15.06 -9.34
CA ASP A 70 5.37 14.50 -9.53
C ASP A 70 5.44 12.96 -9.40
N PRO A 71 4.76 12.34 -8.41
CA PRO A 71 4.78 10.89 -8.23
C PRO A 71 4.32 10.12 -9.46
N ALA A 72 3.38 10.69 -10.25
CA ALA A 72 2.92 10.06 -11.47
C ALA A 72 4.03 10.01 -12.53
N ALA A 73 4.81 11.08 -12.67
CA ALA A 73 5.96 11.12 -13.58
C ALA A 73 7.09 10.19 -13.12
N ALA A 74 7.34 10.11 -11.81
CA ALA A 74 8.32 9.17 -11.25
C ALA A 74 7.91 7.71 -11.51
N LEU A 75 6.63 7.38 -11.32
CA LEU A 75 6.09 6.06 -11.62
C LEU A 75 6.20 5.74 -13.12
N ALA A 76 5.85 6.68 -14.01
CA ALA A 76 5.95 6.48 -15.46
C ALA A 76 7.39 6.13 -15.90
N GLU A 77 8.40 6.80 -15.35
CA GLU A 77 9.81 6.47 -15.61
C GLU A 77 10.20 5.11 -15.02
N ALA A 78 9.75 4.78 -13.80
CA ALA A 78 10.01 3.48 -13.20
C ALA A 78 9.42 2.32 -14.03
N LEU A 79 8.23 2.51 -14.59
CA LEU A 79 7.56 1.50 -15.43
C LEU A 79 8.32 1.18 -16.74
N VAL A 80 9.31 2.00 -17.15
CA VAL A 80 10.22 1.63 -18.25
C VAL A 80 11.10 0.45 -17.83
N HIS A 81 11.58 0.44 -16.59
CA HIS A 81 12.44 -0.62 -16.07
C HIS A 81 11.63 -1.80 -15.53
N TYR A 82 10.49 -1.52 -14.92
CA TYR A 82 9.57 -2.50 -14.34
C TYR A 82 8.37 -2.78 -15.25
N TYR A 83 8.58 -2.75 -16.57
CA TYR A 83 7.51 -2.86 -17.55
C TYR A 83 6.61 -4.10 -17.43
N PRO A 84 7.02 -5.26 -16.84
CA PRO A 84 6.09 -6.35 -16.60
C PRO A 84 4.96 -6.01 -15.61
N ILE A 85 5.14 -5.01 -14.74
CA ILE A 85 4.14 -4.63 -13.71
C ILE A 85 2.95 -3.85 -14.31
N ALA A 86 3.12 -3.20 -15.47
CA ALA A 86 2.11 -2.35 -16.12
C ALA A 86 0.95 -3.11 -16.84
N ARG A 87 0.44 -4.22 -16.25
CA ARG A 87 -0.15 -5.34 -17.05
C ARG A 87 -1.26 -6.17 -16.41
N ARG A 88 -1.80 -7.07 -17.24
CA ARG A 88 -2.72 -8.16 -16.88
C ARG A 88 -1.96 -9.49 -16.84
N MET A 89 -2.19 -10.24 -15.77
CA MET A 89 -1.74 -11.62 -15.62
C MET A 89 -2.80 -12.55 -16.21
N ARG A 90 -2.38 -13.62 -16.88
CA ARG A 90 -3.26 -14.66 -17.43
C ARG A 90 -2.75 -16.04 -17.06
N GLU A 91 -3.67 -16.98 -16.90
CA GLU A 91 -3.38 -18.40 -16.73
C GLU A 91 -3.49 -19.11 -18.08
N LEU A 92 -2.50 -19.95 -18.39
CA LEU A 92 -2.49 -20.85 -19.54
C LEU A 92 -2.84 -22.29 -19.10
N GLU A 93 -2.69 -23.25 -20.01
CA GLU A 93 -2.88 -24.66 -19.69
C GLU A 93 -1.98 -25.11 -18.52
N LYS A 94 -2.49 -26.06 -17.73
CA LYS A 94 -1.80 -26.64 -16.55
C LYS A 94 -1.44 -25.63 -15.45
N GLY A 95 -2.08 -24.46 -15.42
CA GLY A 95 -1.89 -23.47 -14.36
C GLY A 95 -0.66 -22.57 -14.53
N LYS A 96 -0.03 -22.56 -15.71
CA LYS A 96 1.12 -21.70 -15.98
C LYS A 96 0.69 -20.24 -16.07
N LEU A 97 1.30 -19.36 -15.28
CA LEU A 97 1.01 -17.94 -15.33
C LEU A 97 1.90 -17.22 -16.34
N VAL A 98 1.31 -16.27 -17.07
CA VAL A 98 2.00 -15.39 -18.00
C VAL A 98 1.57 -13.94 -17.81
N VAL A 99 2.47 -13.04 -18.18
CA VAL A 99 2.25 -11.59 -18.14
C VAL A 99 2.29 -11.05 -19.57
N ASP A 100 1.22 -10.35 -19.97
CA ASP A 100 1.11 -9.80 -21.32
C ASP A 100 1.70 -8.41 -21.45
N CYS A 101 2.80 -8.37 -22.18
CA CYS A 101 3.64 -7.22 -22.34
C CYS A 101 3.17 -6.11 -23.34
N THR A 102 1.89 -5.70 -23.39
CA THR A 102 1.31 -4.52 -24.10
C THR A 102 1.77 -3.05 -23.84
N GLY A 103 1.90 -2.55 -22.60
CA GLY A 103 2.35 -1.20 -22.22
C GLY A 103 1.23 -0.32 -21.66
N GLU A 104 0.13 -0.93 -21.23
CA GLU A 104 -1.13 -0.25 -20.85
C GLU A 104 -1.05 0.59 -19.57
N GLY A 105 -0.08 0.33 -18.69
CA GLY A 105 0.14 1.14 -17.50
C GLY A 105 -0.46 0.57 -16.22
N VAL A 106 -0.39 1.36 -15.15
CA VAL A 106 -0.90 1.01 -13.82
C VAL A 106 -1.94 2.01 -13.38
N LEU A 107 -3.00 1.54 -12.74
CA LEU A 107 -4.05 2.39 -12.20
C LEU A 107 -3.56 3.06 -10.92
N THR A 108 -3.64 4.38 -10.87
CA THR A 108 -3.30 5.18 -9.70
C THR A 108 -4.51 5.95 -9.21
N VAL A 109 -4.54 6.22 -7.92
CA VAL A 109 -5.58 7.02 -7.28
C VAL A 109 -4.88 7.91 -6.27
N ARG A 110 -5.08 9.22 -6.38
CA ARG A 110 -4.59 10.15 -5.36
C ARG A 110 -5.64 10.28 -4.26
N ASN A 111 -5.16 10.27 -3.02
CA ASN A 111 -5.94 10.72 -1.89
C ASN A 111 -5.54 12.18 -1.64
N ILE A 112 -6.52 13.08 -1.53
CA ILE A 112 -6.26 14.41 -0.97
C ILE A 112 -6.40 14.21 0.54
N PRO A 113 -5.30 14.17 1.33
CA PRO A 113 -5.44 13.94 2.75
C PRO A 113 -6.29 15.08 3.34
N PRO A 114 -7.20 14.81 4.28
CA PRO A 114 -7.71 15.89 5.12
C PRO A 114 -6.50 16.54 5.79
N CYS A 115 -6.53 17.87 5.95
CA CYS A 115 -5.54 18.56 6.76
C CYS A 115 -5.59 17.94 8.17
N ILE A 116 -4.62 17.09 8.50
CA ILE A 116 -4.42 16.60 9.87
C ILE A 116 -3.79 17.79 10.61
N ASN A 117 -4.64 18.66 11.15
CA ASN A 117 -4.20 19.87 11.85
C ASN A 117 -3.54 19.57 13.19
N THR A 118 -3.60 18.31 13.62
CA THR A 118 -3.02 17.78 14.85
C THR A 118 -2.36 16.46 14.50
N LEU A 119 -1.07 16.51 14.16
CA LEU A 119 -0.22 15.36 14.41
C LEU A 119 -0.32 15.11 15.92
N SER A 120 -0.86 13.96 16.32
CA SER A 120 -0.71 13.51 17.71
C SER A 120 0.78 13.60 18.05
N GLU A 121 1.13 14.18 19.20
CA GLU A 121 2.51 14.27 19.71
C GLU A 121 3.19 12.88 19.81
N GLU A 122 2.44 11.80 19.65
CA GLU A 122 2.92 10.42 19.58
C GLU A 122 3.77 10.13 18.32
N PHE A 123 3.50 10.77 17.17
CA PHE A 123 4.26 10.49 15.94
C PHE A 123 5.67 11.11 15.92
N SER A 124 5.93 12.14 16.73
CA SER A 124 7.25 12.80 16.77
C SER A 124 8.26 12.10 17.69
N ARG A 125 7.79 11.21 18.58
CA ARG A 125 8.64 10.47 19.54
C ARG A 125 9.19 9.14 19.03
N ALA A 126 8.73 8.64 17.89
CA ALA A 126 9.03 7.29 17.40
C ALA A 126 10.35 7.19 16.61
N LYS A 127 11.45 7.76 17.13
CA LYS A 127 12.75 7.67 16.44
C LYS A 127 13.73 6.64 16.99
N ASP A 128 13.51 6.05 18.17
CA ASP A 128 14.44 5.01 18.70
C ASP A 128 13.78 3.79 19.38
N ASP A 129 12.47 3.78 19.65
CA ASP A 129 11.80 2.70 20.41
C ASP A 129 10.75 1.93 19.59
N ASP A 130 10.90 1.85 18.27
CA ASP A 130 9.94 1.10 17.46
C ASP A 130 10.10 -0.40 17.71
N ILE A 131 9.11 -0.98 18.40
CA ILE A 131 8.99 -2.42 18.70
C ILE A 131 9.18 -3.27 17.43
N MET A 132 8.75 -2.79 16.26
CA MET A 132 8.88 -3.53 15.01
C MET A 132 10.33 -3.67 14.55
N TRP A 133 11.17 -2.67 14.80
CA TRP A 133 12.60 -2.69 14.45
C TRP A 133 13.47 -3.37 15.52
N THR A 134 12.98 -3.44 16.77
CA THR A 134 13.72 -4.02 17.90
C THR A 134 13.35 -5.48 18.20
N THR A 135 12.27 -6.01 17.63
CA THR A 135 11.89 -7.43 17.79
C THR A 135 12.83 -8.33 16.98
N PRO A 136 13.56 -9.27 17.61
CA PRO A 136 14.39 -10.24 16.89
C PRO A 136 13.55 -11.08 15.93
N THR A 137 14.09 -11.40 14.74
CA THR A 137 13.38 -12.14 13.69
C THR A 137 12.81 -13.48 14.16
N GLU A 138 13.53 -14.16 15.05
CA GLU A 138 13.12 -15.45 15.66
C GLU A 138 11.93 -15.32 16.63
N SER A 139 11.66 -14.10 17.10
CA SER A 139 10.50 -13.77 17.93
C SER A 139 9.33 -13.20 17.10
N MET A 140 9.51 -12.97 15.79
CA MET A 140 8.44 -12.49 14.93
C MET A 140 7.50 -13.64 14.55
N VAL A 141 6.21 -13.47 14.84
CA VAL A 141 5.17 -14.41 14.45
C VAL A 141 4.50 -13.91 13.17
N CYS A 142 4.59 -14.69 12.09
CA CYS A 142 3.90 -14.43 10.83
C CYS A 142 2.73 -15.40 10.69
N GLU A 143 1.52 -14.91 10.97
CA GLU A 143 0.27 -15.68 10.86
C GLU A 143 -0.66 -15.02 9.85
N TYR A 144 -1.28 -15.84 9.01
CA TYR A 144 -2.24 -15.39 8.01
C TYR A 144 -3.65 -15.46 8.57
N PHE A 145 -4.37 -14.34 8.52
CA PHE A 145 -5.78 -14.30 8.92
C PHE A 145 -6.68 -14.30 7.70
N THR A 146 -7.60 -15.26 7.63
CA THR A 146 -8.64 -15.30 6.61
C THR A 146 -9.93 -14.72 7.16
N PHE A 147 -10.56 -13.81 6.40
CA PHE A 147 -11.83 -13.20 6.78
C PHE A 147 -12.95 -13.72 5.88
N SER A 148 -13.79 -14.58 6.44
CA SER A 148 -15.00 -15.06 5.77
C SER A 148 -16.05 -13.94 5.61
N SER A 149 -17.04 -14.16 4.76
CA SER A 149 -18.20 -13.25 4.62
C SER A 149 -18.91 -13.01 5.95
N SER A 150 -18.97 -14.01 6.84
CA SER A 150 -19.48 -13.86 8.20
C SER A 150 -18.61 -12.97 9.08
N ASN A 151 -17.27 -13.06 8.98
CA ASN A 151 -16.38 -12.16 9.72
C ASN A 151 -16.53 -10.71 9.24
N ILE A 152 -16.61 -10.50 7.93
CA ILE A 152 -16.85 -9.17 7.34
C ILE A 152 -18.21 -8.62 7.78
N ALA A 153 -19.26 -9.45 7.80
CA ALA A 153 -20.58 -9.04 8.28
C ALA A 153 -20.56 -8.65 9.76
N ALA A 154 -19.80 -9.37 10.59
CA ALA A 154 -19.62 -9.03 12.01
C ALA A 154 -18.91 -7.68 12.18
N LEU A 155 -17.83 -7.42 11.44
CA LEU A 155 -17.14 -6.13 11.45
C LEU A 155 -18.07 -5.00 10.97
N ARG A 156 -18.88 -5.24 9.95
CA ARG A 156 -19.83 -4.25 9.42
C ARG A 156 -20.90 -3.86 10.44
N ARG A 157 -21.27 -4.73 11.39
CA ARG A 157 -22.19 -4.39 12.50
C ARG A 157 -21.60 -3.39 13.50
N LEU A 158 -20.28 -3.24 13.54
CA LEU A 158 -19.60 -2.28 14.40
C LEU A 158 -19.54 -0.86 13.78
N VAL A 159 -19.96 -0.73 12.51
CA VAL A 159 -19.92 0.53 11.78
C VAL A 159 -21.22 1.31 11.98
N PRO A 160 -21.17 2.63 12.23
CA PRO A 160 -22.35 3.47 12.36
C PRO A 160 -23.30 3.35 11.15
N ALA A 161 -24.61 3.22 11.42
CA ALA A 161 -25.66 2.99 10.42
C ALA A 161 -25.61 3.95 9.21
N LYS A 162 -25.14 5.18 9.41
CA LYS A 162 -25.04 6.22 8.37
C LYS A 162 -24.03 5.88 7.26
N ILE A 163 -23.02 5.07 7.54
CA ILE A 163 -21.96 4.74 6.58
C ILE A 163 -21.87 3.24 6.27
N THR A 164 -22.65 2.40 6.95
CA THR A 164 -22.64 0.93 6.81
C THR A 164 -22.77 0.45 5.35
N ASN A 165 -23.55 1.15 4.53
CA ASN A 165 -23.81 0.78 3.13
C ASN A 165 -22.79 1.32 2.13
N VAL A 166 -21.91 2.26 2.54
CA VAL A 166 -20.86 2.81 1.67
C VAL A 166 -19.48 2.27 2.01
N VAL A 167 -19.31 1.69 3.21
CA VAL A 167 -18.04 1.12 3.65
C VAL A 167 -17.79 -0.24 2.98
N THR A 168 -16.67 -0.32 2.28
CA THR A 168 -16.17 -1.52 1.60
C THR A 168 -15.54 -2.51 2.58
N SER A 169 -15.44 -3.79 2.19
CA SER A 169 -14.76 -4.80 3.00
C SER A 169 -13.29 -4.45 3.25
N PHE A 170 -12.63 -3.82 2.27
CA PHE A 170 -11.26 -3.35 2.40
C PHE A 170 -11.13 -2.32 3.53
N GLU A 171 -11.97 -1.28 3.54
CA GLU A 171 -11.96 -0.25 4.58
C GLU A 171 -12.27 -0.82 5.97
N LEU A 172 -13.18 -1.79 6.08
CA LEU A 172 -13.45 -2.50 7.34
C LEU A 172 -12.19 -3.18 7.87
N LEU A 173 -11.49 -3.91 7.01
CA LEU A 173 -10.29 -4.65 7.37
C LEU A 173 -9.16 -3.70 7.74
N THR A 174 -8.92 -2.65 6.95
CA THR A 174 -7.89 -1.64 7.25
C THR A 174 -8.11 -1.00 8.62
N VAL A 175 -9.35 -0.58 8.92
CA VAL A 175 -9.67 0.02 10.23
C VAL A 175 -9.54 -1.01 11.36
N ALA A 176 -10.05 -2.23 11.18
CA ALA A 176 -9.96 -3.28 12.19
C ALA A 176 -8.50 -3.66 12.50
N MET A 177 -7.67 -3.80 11.47
CA MET A 177 -6.24 -4.07 11.62
C MET A 177 -5.53 -2.90 12.31
N TRP A 178 -5.80 -1.67 11.90
CA TRP A 178 -5.21 -0.48 12.52
C TRP A 178 -5.57 -0.40 14.02
N ARG A 179 -6.85 -0.56 14.38
CA ARG A 179 -7.28 -0.56 15.79
C ARG A 179 -6.67 -1.71 16.60
N SER A 180 -6.56 -2.89 16.00
CA SER A 180 -5.94 -4.05 16.66
C SER A 180 -4.46 -3.79 16.91
N ARG A 181 -3.77 -3.17 15.94
CA ARG A 181 -2.36 -2.80 16.04
C ARG A 181 -2.12 -1.73 17.12
N THR A 182 -2.94 -0.69 17.21
CA THR A 182 -2.78 0.34 18.25
C THR A 182 -2.94 -0.25 19.64
N VAL A 183 -3.96 -1.09 19.84
CA VAL A 183 -4.17 -1.78 21.13
C VAL A 183 -3.02 -2.73 21.46
N ALA A 184 -2.55 -3.53 20.50
CA ALA A 184 -1.48 -4.50 20.73
C ALA A 184 -0.14 -3.84 21.05
N LEU A 185 0.14 -2.68 20.46
CA LEU A 185 1.41 -1.96 20.62
C LEU A 185 1.36 -0.87 21.70
N GLY A 186 0.19 -0.65 22.33
CA GLY A 186 0.02 0.33 23.40
C GLY A 186 0.10 1.80 22.93
N TYR A 187 -0.19 2.04 21.65
CA TYR A 187 -0.37 3.39 21.11
C TYR A 187 -1.77 3.92 21.40
#